data_AF-A0A0V0YNG0-F1
#
_entry.id   AF-A0A0V0YNG0-F1
#
_cell.length_a   1.000
_cell.length_b   1.000
_cell.length_c   1.000
_cell.angle_alpha   90.00
_cell.angle_beta   90.00
_cell.angle_gamma   90.00
#
_symmetry.space_group_name_H-M   'P 1'
#
loop_
_entity.id
_entity.type
_entity.pdbx_description
1 polymer ?
#
loop_
_entity_poly.entity_id
_entity_poly.type
_entity_poly.pdbx_seq_one_letter_code
_entity_poly.pdbx_strand_id
1 'polypeptide(L)'
;MDGAFCAFSLQQRQQFLQRAKELGICNIDMEASCFSAFCRRAKLTVGLILQLFITYYKGAIVNVVLMDRLTAGDQLIESKQIYLSWEETTICRCR
;
A
#
# COMPACT_ATOMS: atom_id res chain seq x y z
N MET A 1 -13.69 1.67 12.20
CA MET A 1 -14.29 2.19 13.45
C MET A 1 -14.52 1.00 14.37
N ASP A 2 -13.44 0.30 14.63
CA ASP A 2 -13.40 -1.10 15.07
C ASP A 2 -12.23 -1.33 16.03
N GLY A 3 -11.46 -0.27 16.32
CA GLY A 3 -10.48 -0.25 17.39
C GLY A 3 -11.12 0.08 18.74
N ALA A 4 -10.39 -0.20 19.83
CA ALA A 4 -10.84 0.05 21.20
C ALA A 4 -11.13 1.54 21.48
N PHE A 5 -10.45 2.44 20.78
CA PHE A 5 -10.65 3.89 20.87
C PHE A 5 -11.07 4.43 19.50
N CYS A 6 -12.14 5.22 19.47
CA CYS A 6 -12.59 5.91 18.27
C CYS A 6 -13.17 7.28 18.64
N ALA A 7 -12.42 8.35 18.33
CA ALA A 7 -12.78 9.73 18.65
C ALA A 7 -13.33 10.51 17.44
N PHE A 8 -13.74 9.81 16.38
CA PHE A 8 -14.27 10.40 15.15
C PHE A 8 -15.56 9.69 14.72
N SER A 9 -16.42 10.40 14.00
CA SER A 9 -17.66 9.85 13.46
C SER A 9 -17.46 9.16 12.11
N LEU A 10 -18.46 8.37 11.69
CA LEU A 10 -18.46 7.73 10.37
C LEU A 10 -18.34 8.74 9.22
N GLN A 11 -19.01 9.90 9.36
CA GLN A 11 -18.97 10.98 8.37
C GLN A 11 -17.56 11.58 8.27
N GLN A 12 -16.89 11.81 9.40
CA GLN A 12 -15.51 12.31 9.40
C GLN A 12 -14.55 11.31 8.74
N ARG A 13 -14.74 10.01 9.00
CA ARG A 13 -13.98 8.93 8.33
C ARG A 13 -14.20 8.98 6.81
N GLN A 14 -15.46 9.07 6.36
CA GLN A 14 -15.79 9.11 4.93
C GLN A 14 -15.20 10.34 4.24
N GLN A 15 -15.30 11.52 4.85
CA GLN A 15 -14.71 12.75 4.33
C GLN A 15 -13.18 12.62 4.20
N PHE A 16 -12.51 12.04 5.19
CA PHE A 16 -11.07 11.81 5.14
C PHE A 16 -10.66 10.88 4.00
N LEU A 17 -11.34 9.73 3.87
CA LEU A 17 -11.02 8.75 2.82
C LEU A 17 -11.37 9.29 1.42
N GLN A 18 -12.47 10.03 1.29
CA GLN A 18 -12.84 10.67 0.02
C GLN A 18 -11.78 11.69 -0.40
N ARG A 19 -11.30 12.50 0.55
CA ARG A 19 -10.22 13.45 0.30
C ARG A 19 -8.92 12.75 -0.12
N ALA A 20 -8.58 11.63 0.52
CA ALA A 20 -7.41 10.84 0.14
C ALA A 20 -7.51 10.34 -1.32
N LYS A 21 -8.68 9.83 -1.71
CA LYS A 21 -8.96 9.40 -3.08
C LYS A 21 -8.85 10.54 -4.09
N GLU A 22 -9.36 11.73 -3.77
CA GLU A 22 -9.21 12.94 -4.60
C GLU A 22 -7.75 13.35 -4.81
N LEU A 23 -6.87 13.04 -3.85
CA LEU A 23 -5.43 13.26 -3.95
C LEU A 23 -4.68 12.14 -4.69
N GLY A 24 -5.39 11.15 -5.22
CA GLY A 24 -4.81 10.03 -5.97
C GLY A 24 -4.28 8.89 -5.10
N ILE A 25 -4.62 8.85 -3.81
CA ILE A 25 -4.26 7.72 -2.93
C ILE A 25 -5.17 6.54 -3.25
N CYS A 26 -4.58 5.44 -3.73
CA CYS A 26 -5.31 4.25 -4.16
C CYS A 26 -5.36 3.12 -3.12
N ASN A 27 -4.44 3.12 -2.16
CA ASN A 27 -4.36 2.12 -1.09
C ASN A 27 -3.76 2.73 0.18
N ILE A 28 -3.92 2.03 1.30
CA ILE A 28 -3.38 2.41 2.60
C ILE A 28 -2.57 1.22 3.12
N ASP A 29 -1.35 1.50 3.53
CA ASP A 29 -0.34 0.55 3.99
C ASP A 29 0.52 1.23 5.07
N MET A 30 1.22 0.46 5.90
CA MET A 30 1.99 0.98 7.03
C MET A 30 3.50 0.94 6.79
N GLU A 31 3.97 0.16 5.81
CA GLU A 31 5.40 -0.11 5.62
C GLU A 31 6.02 0.68 4.46
N ALA A 32 5.23 1.02 3.43
CA ALA A 32 5.70 1.62 2.18
C ALA A 32 6.57 2.89 2.36
N SER A 33 6.20 3.77 3.29
CA SER A 33 6.90 5.05 3.51
C SER A 33 8.31 4.85 4.06
N CYS A 34 8.47 4.05 5.10
CA CYS A 34 9.76 3.73 5.70
C CYS A 34 10.62 2.91 4.72
N PHE A 35 10.04 1.91 4.07
CA PHE A 35 10.74 1.05 3.11
C PHE A 35 11.30 1.86 1.92
N SER A 36 10.49 2.73 1.31
CA SER A 36 10.96 3.56 0.19
C SER A 36 12.08 4.53 0.60
N ALA A 37 11.97 5.16 1.77
CA ALA A 37 13.01 6.02 2.31
C ALA A 37 14.31 5.25 2.60
N PHE A 38 14.19 4.04 3.15
CA PHE A 38 15.32 3.15 3.39
C PHE A 38 16.03 2.74 2.10
N CYS A 39 15.29 2.23 1.11
CA CYS A 39 15.85 1.82 -0.18
C CYS A 39 16.57 2.96 -0.90
N ARG A 40 15.98 4.16 -0.90
CA ARG A 40 16.61 5.36 -1.45
C ARG A 40 17.93 5.70 -0.75
N ARG A 41 17.95 5.66 0.59
CA ARG A 41 19.15 5.99 1.39
C ARG A 41 20.25 4.94 1.26
N ALA A 42 19.89 3.67 1.24
CA ALA A 42 20.84 2.56 1.11
C ALA A 42 21.41 2.43 -0.32
N LYS A 43 20.96 3.26 -1.28
CA LYS A 43 21.33 3.16 -2.70
C LYS A 43 21.20 1.72 -3.21
N LEU A 44 20.19 1.00 -2.73
CA LEU A 44 19.95 -0.38 -3.14
C LEU A 44 19.52 -0.34 -4.61
N THR A 45 20.51 -0.61 -5.46
CA THR A 45 20.39 -0.84 -6.89
C THR A 45 21.09 -2.17 -7.15
N VAL A 46 20.33 -3.19 -7.53
CA VAL A 46 20.91 -4.33 -8.25
C VAL A 46 21.18 -3.82 -9.66
N GLY A 47 22.44 -3.46 -9.96
CA GLY A 47 22.88 -3.10 -11.31
C GLY A 47 23.88 -1.94 -11.41
N LEU A 48 25.17 -2.28 -11.27
CA LEU A 48 26.39 -1.78 -11.93
C LEU A 48 26.71 -0.27 -12.14
N ILE A 49 27.96 0.04 -11.74
CA ILE A 49 29.06 0.73 -12.47
C ILE A 49 28.82 2.16 -13.02
N LEU A 50 29.69 3.04 -12.51
CA LEU A 50 30.16 4.34 -13.01
C LEU A 50 29.14 5.48 -13.05
N GLN A 51 29.32 6.34 -12.04
CA GLN A 51 29.29 7.80 -12.08
C GLN A 51 28.85 8.42 -13.41
N LEU A 52 27.81 9.25 -13.37
CA LEU A 52 27.37 10.17 -14.43
C LEU A 52 26.25 9.66 -15.36
N PHE A 53 25.13 9.17 -14.85
CA PHE A 53 23.84 9.28 -15.54
C PHE A 53 22.72 9.15 -14.50
N ILE A 54 21.70 9.99 -14.64
CA ILE A 54 20.46 10.09 -13.83
C ILE A 54 20.10 8.76 -13.16
N THR A 55 20.22 8.67 -11.82
CA THR A 55 19.85 7.47 -11.06
C THR A 55 18.33 7.27 -11.12
N TYR A 56 17.86 6.52 -12.11
CA TYR A 56 16.44 6.17 -12.26
C TYR A 56 16.15 4.96 -11.36
N TYR A 57 15.74 5.23 -10.12
CA TYR A 57 15.30 4.21 -9.18
C TYR A 57 13.96 3.59 -9.65
N LYS A 58 13.95 2.30 -10.04
CA LYS A 58 12.71 1.52 -10.22
C LYS A 58 12.58 0.47 -9.12
N GLY A 59 12.44 0.92 -7.88
CA GLY A 59 11.87 0.09 -6.82
C GLY A 59 10.34 0.18 -6.92
N ALA A 60 9.65 -0.95 -7.05
CA ALA A 60 8.19 -1.00 -6.99
C ALA A 60 7.77 -1.56 -5.63
N ILE A 61 6.80 -0.91 -4.99
CA ILE A 61 6.06 -1.48 -3.87
C ILE A 61 4.78 -2.03 -4.46
N VAL A 62 4.59 -3.34 -4.34
CA VAL A 62 3.43 -4.04 -4.90
C VAL A 62 2.57 -4.52 -3.74
N ASN A 63 1.39 -3.93 -3.62
CA ASN A 63 0.41 -4.27 -2.59
C ASN A 63 -0.85 -4.80 -3.29
N VAL A 64 -1.50 -5.77 -2.65
CA VAL A 64 -2.85 -6.19 -3.02
C VAL A 64 -3.86 -5.52 -2.08
N VAL A 65 -4.94 -5.01 -2.67
CA VAL A 65 -6.02 -4.36 -1.91
C VAL A 65 -7.02 -5.42 -1.47
N LEU A 66 -7.16 -5.59 -0.15
CA LEU A 66 -8.03 -6.62 0.44
C LEU A 66 -9.48 -6.16 0.64
N MET A 67 -9.73 -4.85 0.65
CA MET A 67 -11.07 -4.29 0.78
C MET A 67 -11.10 -2.82 0.35
N ASP A 68 -12.27 -2.36 -0.11
CA ASP A 68 -12.55 -0.95 -0.31
C ASP A 68 -13.10 -0.33 0.98
N ARG A 69 -12.29 0.51 1.64
CA ARG A 69 -12.66 1.18 2.90
C ARG A 69 -13.78 2.21 2.74
N LEU A 70 -14.01 2.74 1.53
CA LEU A 70 -15.09 3.69 1.28
C LEU A 70 -16.45 3.00 1.24
N THR A 71 -16.53 1.81 0.63
CA THR A 71 -17.80 1.12 0.35
C THR A 71 -18.06 -0.06 1.29
N ALA A 72 -17.05 -0.88 1.61
CA ALA A 72 -17.22 -2.11 2.37
C ALA A 72 -17.13 -1.93 3.90
N GLY A 73 -16.55 -0.81 4.36
CA GLY A 73 -16.43 -0.49 5.79
C GLY A 73 -15.02 -0.69 6.33
N ASP A 74 -14.89 -1.26 7.53
CA ASP A 74 -13.60 -1.37 8.24
C ASP A 74 -13.21 -2.81 8.57
N GLN A 75 -14.09 -3.78 8.31
CA GLN A 75 -13.86 -5.19 8.59
C GLN A 75 -13.91 -6.01 7.31
N LEU A 76 -13.07 -7.03 7.27
CA LEU A 76 -12.98 -7.98 6.19
C LEU A 76 -14.16 -8.97 6.26
N ILE A 77 -14.89 -9.12 5.15
CA ILE A 77 -16.11 -9.97 5.08
C ILE A 77 -15.94 -11.21 4.21
N GLU A 78 -14.86 -11.29 3.42
CA GLU A 78 -14.68 -12.38 2.47
C GLU A 78 -14.22 -13.68 3.15
N SER A 79 -14.31 -14.79 2.41
CA SER A 79 -13.83 -16.08 2.90
C SER A 79 -12.30 -16.17 2.89
N LYS A 80 -11.74 -16.99 3.78
CA LYS A 80 -10.30 -17.32 3.82
C LYS A 80 -9.77 -17.74 2.45
N GLN A 81 -10.54 -18.53 1.70
CA GLN A 81 -10.15 -19.04 0.38
C GLN A 81 -9.96 -17.91 -0.63
N ILE A 82 -10.83 -16.90 -0.59
CA ILE A 82 -10.71 -15.72 -1.46
C ILE A 82 -9.46 -14.93 -1.09
N TYR A 83 -9.20 -14.70 0.20
CA TYR A 83 -8.00 -13.99 0.65
C TYR A 83 -6.71 -14.67 0.18
N LEU A 84 -6.61 -15.98 0.34
CA LEU A 84 -5.44 -16.74 -0.13
C LEU A 84 -5.23 -16.59 -1.64
N SER A 85 -6.32 -16.61 -2.42
CA SER A 85 -6.22 -16.40 -3.87
C SER A 85 -5.66 -15.02 -4.24
N TRP A 86 -5.97 -13.98 -3.45
CA TRP A 86 -5.46 -12.64 -3.66
C TRP A 86 -4.00 -12.51 -3.23
N GLU A 87 -3.61 -13.09 -2.10
CA GLU A 87 -2.21 -13.10 -1.65
C GLU A 87 -1.29 -13.74 -2.69
N GLU A 88 -1.72 -14.83 -3.33
CA GLU A 88 -0.98 -15.49 -4.41
C GLU A 88 -0.71 -14.58 -5.61
N THR A 89 -1.57 -13.58 -5.88
CA THR A 89 -1.36 -12.63 -7.00
C THR A 89 -0.21 -11.65 -6.75
N THR A 90 0.17 -11.44 -5.49
CA THR A 90 1.27 -10.54 -5.09
C THR A 90 2.65 -11.18 -5.25
N ILE A 91 2.73 -12.50 -5.41
CA ILE A 91 3.98 -13.19 -5.65
C ILE A 91 4.43 -12.82 -7.06
N CYS A 92 5.32 -11.84 -7.15
CA CYS A 92 6.11 -11.60 -8.34
C CYS A 92 6.83 -12.93 -8.64
N ARG A 93 6.29 -13.72 -9.58
CA ARG A 93 6.98 -14.88 -10.13
C ARG A 93 8.14 -14.34 -10.94
N CYS A 94 9.22 -13.96 -10.25
CA CYS A 94 10.50 -13.74 -10.87
C CYS A 94 10.92 -15.07 -11.49
N ARG A 95 10.62 -15.25 -12.77
CA ARG A 95 11.29 -16.20 -13.66
C ARG A 95 12.59 -15.57 -14.14
#